data_AF-A0A171KSE7-F1
#
_entry.id   AF-A0A171KSE7-F1
#
_cell.length_a   1.000
_cell.length_b   1.000
_cell.length_c   1.000
_cell.angle_alpha   90.00
_cell.angle_beta   90.00
_cell.angle_gamma   90.00
#
_symmetry.space_group_name_H-M   'P 1'
#
loop_
_entity.id
_entity.type
_entity.pdbx_description
1 polymer ?
#
loop_
_entity_poly.entity_id
_entity_poly.type
_entity_poly.pdbx_seq_one_letter_code
_entity_poly.pdbx_strand_id
1 'polypeptide(L)' 'METTLIERISLDERFQDACQRYAHGNGSSHAIAAAAMQAVAGPDLLAALVEMVSRAERDDHSHTLAPMRATIAKTTGE' A
#
# COMPACT_ATOMS: atom_id res chain seq x y z
N MET A 1 -4.26 -17.75 10.53
CA MET A 1 -4.00 -16.35 10.95
C MET A 1 -3.72 -15.60 9.66
N GLU A 2 -4.55 -14.62 9.32
CA GLU A 2 -4.38 -13.86 8.07
C GLU A 2 -3.21 -12.88 8.25
N THR A 3 -2.15 -13.04 7.46
CA THR A 3 -0.97 -12.20 7.54
C THR A 3 -1.30 -10.81 7.00
N THR A 4 -1.04 -9.77 7.79
CA THR A 4 -1.35 -8.40 7.37
C THR A 4 -0.52 -7.99 6.14
N LEU A 5 -1.02 -7.04 5.36
CA LEU A 5 -0.32 -6.55 4.16
C LEU A 5 1.11 -6.08 4.48
N ILE A 6 1.30 -5.41 5.63
CA ILE A 6 2.62 -4.95 6.08
C ILE A 6 3.54 -6.11 6.45
N GLU A 7 3.03 -7.15 7.11
CA GLU A 7 3.80 -8.36 7.40
C GLU A 7 4.18 -9.13 6.13
N ARG A 8 3.34 -9.09 5.09
CA ARG A 8 3.68 -9.68 3.80
C ARG A 8 4.79 -8.89 3.09
N ILE A 9 4.72 -7.57 3.10
CA ILE A 9 5.79 -6.71 2.56
C ILE A 9 7.10 -6.96 3.32
N SER A 10 7.06 -7.08 4.65
CA SER A 10 8.28 -7.26 5.45
C SER A 10 8.98 -8.60 5.19
N LEU A 11 8.25 -9.60 4.70
CA LEU A 11 8.77 -10.90 4.31
C LEU A 11 9.25 -10.97 2.84
N ASP A 12 9.05 -9.92 2.05
CA ASP A 12 9.48 -9.90 0.64
C ASP A 12 11.00 -9.68 0.51
N GLU A 13 11.66 -10.55 -0.25
CA GLU A 13 13.12 -10.55 -0.42
C GLU A 13 13.66 -9.27 -1.05
N ARG A 14 12.90 -8.67 -1.99
CA ARG A 14 13.31 -7.42 -2.66
C ARG A 14 13.14 -6.23 -1.73
N PHE A 15 12.09 -6.23 -0.92
CA PHE A 15 11.90 -5.23 0.12
C PHE A 15 13.02 -5.30 1.18
N GLN A 16 13.41 -6.50 1.59
CA GLN A 16 14.50 -6.71 2.54
C GLN A 16 15.86 -6.26 1.95
N ASP A 17 16.18 -6.62 0.71
CA ASP A 17 17.41 -6.16 0.04
C ASP A 17 17.44 -4.62 -0.09
N ALA A 18 16.32 -3.99 -0.47
CA ALA A 18 16.24 -2.53 -0.55
C ALA A 18 16.45 -1.86 0.82
N CYS A 19 15.86 -2.40 1.88
CA CYS A 19 16.07 -1.93 3.25
C CYS A 19 17.53 -2.08 3.68
N GLN A 20 18.14 -3.23 3.39
CA GLN A 20 19.54 -3.49 3.70
C GLN A 20 20.44 -2.48 2.99
N ARG A 21 20.26 -2.25 1.70
CA ARG A 21 21.05 -1.27 0.94
C ARG A 21 20.92 0.16 1.50
N TYR A 22 19.71 0.56 1.83
CA TYR A 22 19.48 1.87 2.44
C TYR A 22 20.24 2.03 3.77
N ALA A 23 20.22 1.01 4.63
CA ALA A 23 20.97 1.01 5.89
C ALA A 23 22.50 1.08 5.69
N HIS A 24 23.02 0.51 4.60
CA HIS A 24 24.45 0.55 4.26
C HIS A 24 24.85 1.83 3.50
N GLY A 25 23.93 2.79 3.32
CA GLY A 25 24.20 4.06 2.62
C GLY A 25 24.35 3.95 1.10
N ASN A 26 24.08 2.78 0.52
CA ASN A 26 24.14 2.53 -0.93
C ASN A 26 22.75 2.32 -1.56
N GLY A 27 21.67 2.56 -0.80
CA GLY A 27 20.29 2.48 -1.24
C GLY A 27 19.56 3.83 -1.18
N SER A 28 18.30 3.84 -1.62
CA SER A 28 17.43 5.02 -1.57
C SER A 28 16.07 4.68 -0.96
N SER A 29 15.44 5.65 -0.31
CA SER A 29 14.06 5.50 0.19
C SER A 29 13.07 5.24 -0.94
N HIS A 30 13.38 5.73 -2.15
CA HIS A 30 12.61 5.44 -3.35
C HIS A 30 12.65 3.96 -3.74
N ALA A 31 13.82 3.30 -3.65
CA ALA A 31 13.94 1.88 -3.93
C ALA A 31 13.15 1.03 -2.92
N ILE A 32 13.12 1.43 -1.65
CA ILE A 32 12.30 0.79 -0.61
C ILE A 32 10.81 0.91 -0.97
N ALA A 33 10.34 2.11 -1.32
CA ALA A 33 8.95 2.32 -1.69
C ALA A 33 8.55 1.51 -2.93
N ALA A 34 9.42 1.46 -3.95
CA ALA A 34 9.18 0.66 -5.14
C ALA A 34 9.11 -0.84 -4.83
N ALA A 35 10.01 -1.36 -3.99
CA ALA A 35 9.98 -2.76 -3.58
C ALA A 35 8.74 -3.09 -2.75
N ALA A 36 8.33 -2.20 -1.83
CA ALA A 36 7.09 -2.35 -1.07
C ALA A 36 5.86 -2.43 -1.99
N MET A 37 5.78 -1.56 -3.00
CA MET A 37 4.68 -1.56 -3.97
C MET A 37 4.67 -2.81 -4.86
N GLN A 38 5.83 -3.42 -5.13
CA GLN A 38 5.93 -4.69 -5.86
C GLN A 38 5.56 -5.91 -5.02
N ALA A 39 5.88 -5.88 -3.72
CA ALA A 39 5.54 -6.93 -2.77
C ALA A 39 4.03 -7.03 -2.52
N VAL A 40 3.30 -5.93 -2.74
CA VAL A 40 1.83 -5.92 -2.71
C VAL A 40 1.30 -6.32 -4.09
N ALA A 41 0.57 -7.44 -4.16
CA ALA A 41 -0.17 -7.77 -5.37
C ALA A 41 -1.29 -6.73 -5.58
N GLY A 42 -1.50 -6.28 -6.83
CA GLY A 42 -2.47 -5.23 -7.18
C GLY A 42 -3.86 -5.34 -6.50
N PRO A 43 -4.45 -6.55 -6.33
CA PRO A 43 -5.71 -6.72 -5.61
C PRO A 43 -5.63 -6.38 -4.11
N ASP A 44 -4.52 -6.69 -3.45
CA ASP A 44 -4.32 -6.41 -2.02
C ASP A 44 -4.15 -4.91 -1.75
N LEU A 45 -3.53 -4.19 -2.69
CA LEU A 45 -3.40 -2.74 -2.62
C LEU A 45 -4.76 -2.06 -2.77
N LEU A 46 -5.58 -2.53 -3.71
CA LEU A 46 -6.93 -2.00 -3.92
C LEU A 46 -7.82 -2.25 -2.70
N ALA A 47 -7.76 -3.46 -2.12
CA ALA A 47 -8.49 -3.79 -0.90
C ALA A 47 -8.07 -2.91 0.29
N ALA A 48 -6.77 -2.65 0.46
CA ALA A 48 -6.28 -1.75 1.50
C ALA A 48 -6.70 -0.30 1.28
N LEU A 49 -6.75 0.17 0.03
CA LEU A 49 -7.25 1.50 -0.32
C LEU A 49 -8.75 1.64 -0.05
N VAL A 50 -9.54 0.62 -0.38
CA VAL A 50 -10.98 0.56 -0.05
C VAL A 50 -11.18 0.68 1.46
N GLU A 51 -10.49 -0.14 2.25
CA GLU A 51 -10.61 -0.15 3.71
C GLU A 51 -10.18 1.19 4.35
N MET A 52 -9.09 1.79 3.86
CA MET A 52 -8.62 3.10 4.31
C MET A 52 -9.66 4.20 4.04
N VAL A 53 -10.24 4.21 2.84
CA VAL A 53 -11.27 5.18 2.46
C VAL A 53 -12.54 4.98 3.29
N SER A 54 -12.99 3.74 3.49
CA SER A 54 -14.15 3.42 4.34
C SER A 54 -13.92 3.75 5.82
N ARG A 55 -12.67 3.72 6.32
CA ARG A 55 -12.34 4.20 7.68
C ARG A 55 -12.45 5.72 7.78
N ALA A 56 -11.85 6.43 6.84
CA ALA A 56 -11.84 7.89 6.91
C ALA A 56 -13.21 8.53 6.59
N GLU A 57 -14.11 7.86 5.87
CA GLU A 57 -15.52 8.25 5.77
C GLU A 57 -16.28 8.16 7.10
N ARG A 58 -15.90 7.21 7.99
CA ARG A 58 -16.47 7.10 9.33
C ARG A 58 -16.00 8.22 10.27
N ASP A 59 -14.84 8.81 9.99
CA ASP A 59 -14.20 9.86 10.79
C ASP A 59 -14.50 11.29 10.28
N ASP A 60 -15.61 11.50 9.56
CA ASP A 60 -16.13 12.79 9.05
C ASP A 60 -15.22 13.54 8.03
N HIS A 61 -14.23 12.86 7.44
CA HIS A 61 -13.38 13.41 6.36
C HIS A 61 -13.93 13.11 4.95
N SER A 62 -15.24 12.88 4.85
CA SER A 62 -15.95 12.36 3.66
C SER A 62 -15.70 13.17 2.38
N HIS A 63 -15.69 14.50 2.46
CA HIS A 63 -15.51 15.36 1.29
C HIS A 63 -14.10 15.30 0.69
N THR A 64 -13.07 15.05 1.51
CA THR A 64 -11.67 15.03 1.05
C THR A 64 -11.35 13.76 0.24
N LEU A 65 -12.12 12.69 0.42
CA LEU A 65 -11.84 11.38 -0.16
C LEU A 65 -12.74 10.98 -1.32
N ALA A 66 -13.70 11.83 -1.69
CA ALA A 66 -14.59 11.61 -2.84
C ALA A 66 -13.83 11.32 -4.17
N PRO A 67 -12.71 11.99 -4.51
CA PRO A 67 -11.94 11.66 -5.71
C PRO A 67 -11.30 10.26 -5.64
N MET A 68 -10.87 9.82 -4.45
CA MET A 68 -10.29 8.50 -4.25
C MET A 68 -11.35 7.41 -4.40
N ARG A 69 -12.56 7.62 -3.86
CA ARG A 69 -13.70 6.71 -4.08
C ARG A 69 -14.07 6.53 -5.54
N ALA A 70 -14.20 7.63 -6.28
CA ALA A 70 -14.54 7.57 -7.70
C ALA A 70 -13.50 6.78 -8.51
N THR A 71 -12.23 6.93 -8.13
CA THR A 71 -11.12 6.18 -8.75
C THR A 71 -11.17 4.68 -8.40
N ILE A 72 -11.48 4.35 -7.15
CA ILE A 72 -11.64 2.96 -6.69
C ILE A 72 -12.80 2.28 -7.40
N ALA A 73 -14.00 2.89 -7.44
CA ALA A 73 -15.19 2.34 -8.11
C ALA A 73 -14.93 2.03 -9.60
N LYS A 74 -14.29 2.99 -10.30
CA LYS A 74 -13.88 2.81 -11.69
C LYS A 74 -12.88 1.67 -11.89
N THR A 75 -12.06 1.37 -10.88
CA THR A 75 -11.06 0.28 -10.90
C THR A 75 -11.66 -1.07 -10.55
N THR A 76 -12.68 -1.11 -9.68
CA THR A 76 -13.41 -2.34 -9.30
C THR A 76 -14.50 -2.74 -10.30
N GLY A 77 -14.91 -1.84 -11.20
CA GLY A 77 -15.94 -2.09 -12.21
C GLY A 77 -17.36 -1.82 -11.72
N GLU A 78 -17.51 -1.02 -10.66
CA GLU A 78 -18.79 -0.55 -10.10
C GLU A 78 -19.28 0.76 -10.73
#